data_AF-A0A326G9W4-F1
#
_entry.id   AF-A0A326G9W4-F1
#
_cell.length_a   1.000
_cell.length_b   1.000
_cell.length_c   1.000
_cell.angle_alpha   90.00
_cell.angle_beta   90.00
_cell.angle_gamma   90.00
#
_symmetry.space_group_name_H-M   'P 1'
#
loop_
_entity.id
_entity.type
_entity.pdbx_description
1 polymer ?
#
loop_
_entity_poly.entity_id
_entity_poly.type
_entity_poly.pdbx_seq_one_letter_code
_entity_poly.pdbx_strand_id
1 'polypeptide(L)' 'MILFRGREAHSRSIAKAVSWRILGSLDTFLLSWFFTGSPKAAGAIAITEVLTKMVLYYFHERAWARVEWGFASDDEQ' A
#
# COMPACT_ATOMS: atom_id res chain seq x y z
N MET A 1 -28.68 -0.08 7.79
CA MET A 1 -28.48 -0.01 6.33
C MET A 1 -27.17 0.75 6.10
N ILE A 2 -26.06 0.02 5.94
CA ILE A 2 -24.73 0.62 5.82
C ILE A 2 -24.62 1.21 4.40
N LEU A 3 -24.63 2.54 4.29
CA LEU A 3 -24.39 3.28 3.06
C LEU A 3 -22.90 3.18 2.67
N PHE A 4 -22.49 2.05 2.08
CA PHE A 4 -21.28 2.00 1.25
C PHE A 4 -21.59 2.67 -0.10
N ARG A 5 -21.82 3.98 -0.10
CA ARG A 5 -21.91 4.77 -1.33
C ARG A 5 -20.51 5.28 -1.67
N GLY A 6 -19.66 4.36 -2.13
CA GLY A 6 -18.32 4.66 -2.62
C GLY A 6 -18.19 4.21 -4.06
N ARG A 7 -18.74 4.99 -5.01
CA ARG A 7 -18.31 4.86 -6.42
C ARG A 7 -16.89 5.43 -6.53
N GLU A 8 -15.90 4.68 -6.04
CA GLU A 8 -14.50 4.94 -6.40
C GLU A 8 -14.37 4.69 -7.92
N ALA A 9 -13.84 5.68 -8.63
CA ALA A 9 -13.53 5.52 -10.04
C ALA A 9 -12.57 4.33 -10.22
N HIS A 10 -12.81 3.50 -11.24
CA HIS A 10 -11.98 2.33 -11.54
C HIS A 10 -10.49 2.70 -11.65
N SER A 11 -10.20 3.90 -12.15
CA SER A 11 -8.86 4.50 -12.21
C SER A 11 -8.19 4.67 -10.85
N ARG A 12 -8.95 5.00 -9.79
CA ARG A 12 -8.44 5.17 -8.42
C ARG A 12 -8.01 3.83 -7.82
N SER A 13 -8.79 2.77 -8.02
CA SER A 13 -8.44 1.41 -7.58
C SER A 13 -7.20 0.86 -8.29
N ILE A 14 -7.06 1.12 -9.59
CA ILE A 14 -5.85 0.71 -10.33
C ILE A 14 -4.62 1.47 -9.81
N ALA A 15 -4.72 2.78 -9.60
CA ALA A 15 -3.62 3.57 -9.04
C ALA A 15 -3.22 3.09 -7.64
N LYS A 16 -4.19 2.83 -6.75
CA LYS A 16 -3.95 2.22 -5.42
C LYS A 16 -3.21 0.89 -5.53
N ALA A 17 -3.66 0.01 -6.43
CA ALA A 17 -3.04 -1.30 -6.63
C ALA A 17 -1.59 -1.20 -7.14
N VAL A 18 -1.32 -0.26 -8.06
CA VAL A 18 0.03 -0.01 -8.58
C VAL A 18 0.92 0.57 -7.48
N SER A 19 0.46 1.57 -6.72
CA SER A 19 1.19 2.14 -5.59
C SER A 19 1.53 1.08 -4.55
N TRP A 20 0.58 0.21 -4.21
CA TRP A 20 0.80 -0.89 -3.26
C TRP A 20 1.81 -1.91 -3.79
N ARG A 21 1.76 -2.27 -5.08
CA ARG A 21 2.73 -3.19 -5.67
C ARG A 21 4.16 -2.65 -5.68
N ILE A 22 4.34 -1.38 -6.01
CA ILE A 22 5.68 -0.75 -6.01
C ILE A 22 6.28 -0.77 -4.60
N LEU A 23 5.49 -0.40 -3.59
CA LEU A 23 5.93 -0.44 -2.18
C LEU A 23 6.30 -1.85 -1.73
N GLY A 24 5.45 -2.85 -2.05
CA GLY A 24 5.71 -4.24 -1.70
C GLY A 24 6.98 -4.79 -2.35
N SER A 25 7.21 -4.49 -3.64
CA SER A 25 8.40 -4.93 -4.36
C SER A 25 9.67 -4.26 -3.85
N LEU A 26 9.63 -2.97 -3.54
CA LEU A 26 10.78 -2.25 -2.98
C LEU A 26 11.18 -2.79 -1.61
N ASP A 27 10.20 -3.05 -0.76
CA ASP A 27 10.41 -3.62 0.57
C ASP A 27 11.08 -5.01 0.46
N THR A 28 10.53 -5.93 -0.34
CA THR A 28 11.14 -7.25 -0.56
C THR A 28 12.55 -7.17 -1.18
N PHE A 29 12.80 -6.21 -2.08
CA PHE A 29 14.14 -6.00 -2.65
C PHE A 29 15.14 -5.52 -1.59
N LEU A 30 14.77 -4.53 -0.77
CA LEU A 30 15.64 -4.00 0.29
C LEU A 30 15.99 -5.07 1.32
N LEU A 31 15.01 -5.89 1.69
CA LEU A 31 15.21 -7.00 2.61
C LEU A 31 16.13 -8.05 2.01
N SER A 32 15.91 -8.43 0.75
CA SER A 32 16.76 -9.40 0.04
C SER A 32 18.21 -8.91 -0.09
N TRP A 33 18.40 -7.62 -0.40
CA TRP A 33 19.73 -7.01 -0.49
C TRP A 33 20.47 -7.02 0.84
N PHE A 34 19.78 -6.59 1.91
CA PHE A 34 20.36 -6.51 3.25
C PHE A 34 20.61 -7.90 3.88
N PHE A 35 19.95 -8.94 3.36
CA PHE A 35 20.04 -10.31 3.87
C PHE A 35 21.29 -11.09 3.50
N THR A 36 22.08 -10.60 2.56
CA THR A 36 23.24 -11.33 2.07
C THR A 36 24.34 -11.32 3.14
N GLY A 37 24.29 -12.21 4.13
CA GLY A 37 25.36 -12.30 5.13
C GLY A 37 25.16 -13.10 6.43
N SER A 38 23.95 -13.26 7.01
CA SER A 38 23.78 -14.17 8.17
C SER A 38 22.32 -14.53 8.51
N PRO A 39 22.02 -15.77 8.98
CA PRO A 39 20.69 -16.21 9.36
C PRO A 39 20.17 -15.63 10.69
N LYS A 40 20.99 -14.91 11.47
CA LYS A 40 20.55 -14.23 12.71
C LYS A 40 20.02 -12.81 12.42
N ALA A 41 20.63 -12.13 11.43
CA ALA A 41 20.01 -10.97 10.80
C ALA A 41 18.62 -11.36 10.24
N ALA A 42 18.50 -12.63 9.80
CA ALA A 42 17.32 -13.51 9.75
C ALA A 42 15.96 -12.93 10.19
N GLY A 43 15.68 -13.31 11.42
CA GLY A 43 14.42 -12.99 12.06
C GLY A 43 14.28 -11.51 12.36
N ALA A 44 15.38 -10.78 12.65
CA ALA A 44 15.29 -9.36 12.98
C ALA A 44 14.74 -8.55 11.82
N ILE A 45 15.18 -8.88 10.60
CA ILE A 45 14.74 -8.23 9.38
C ILE A 45 13.33 -8.67 9.01
N ALA A 46 12.97 -9.95 9.15
CA ALA A 46 11.60 -10.40 8.89
C ALA A 46 10.56 -9.73 9.82
N ILE A 47 10.92 -9.50 11.09
CA ILE A 47 10.08 -8.74 12.02
C ILE A 47 10.01 -7.27 11.60
N THR A 48 11.15 -6.69 11.22
CA THR A 48 11.22 -5.30 10.74
C THR A 48 10.43 -5.10 9.45
N GLU A 49 10.43 -6.07 8.54
CA GLU A 49 9.60 -6.10 7.31
C GLU A 49 8.13 -6.00 7.65
N VAL A 50 7.64 -6.87 8.53
CA VAL A 50 6.21 -6.89 8.89
C VAL A 50 5.80 -5.56 9.51
N LEU A 51 6.61 -5.04 10.42
CA LEU A 51 6.37 -3.73 11.04
C LEU A 51 6.42 -2.59 10.02
N THR A 52 7.41 -2.60 9.12
CA THR A 52 7.58 -1.55 8.10
C THR A 52 6.44 -1.59 7.09
N LYS A 53 6.01 -2.78 6.62
CA LYS A 53 4.84 -2.95 5.76
C LYS A 53 3.55 -2.49 6.44
N MET A 54 3.36 -2.77 7.74
CA MET A 54 2.20 -2.28 8.49
C MET A 54 2.17 -0.75 8.55
N VAL A 55 3.31 -0.13 8.86
CA VAL A 55 3.45 1.33 8.89
C VAL A 55 3.22 1.93 7.50
N LEU A 56 3.84 1.36 6.46
CA LEU A 56 3.66 1.78 5.07
C LEU A 56 2.21 1.66 4.60
N TYR A 57 1.52 0.57 4.95
CA TYR A 57 0.10 0.41 4.65
C TYR A 57 -0.75 1.50 5.32
N TYR A 58 -0.51 1.77 6.60
CA TYR A 58 -1.22 2.82 7.32
C TYR A 58 -1.02 4.19 6.65
N PHE A 59 0.22 4.54 6.29
CA PHE A 59 0.50 5.79 5.58
C PHE A 59 -0.06 5.80 4.16
N HIS A 60 -0.05 4.68 3.45
CA HIS A 60 -0.62 4.54 2.11
C HIS A 60 -2.13 4.84 2.14
N GLU A 61 -2.87 4.18 3.02
CA GLU A 61 -4.30 4.43 3.18
C GLU A 61 -4.57 5.86 3.66
N ARG A 62 -3.75 6.39 4.58
CA ARG A 62 -3.89 7.77 5.07
C ARG A 62 -3.59 8.80 3.99
N ALA A 63 -2.64 8.54 3.10
CA ALA A 63 -2.37 9.38 1.93
C ALA A 63 -3.54 9.34 0.96
N TRP A 64 -4.05 8.15 0.62
CA TRP A 64 -5.23 7.98 -0.22
C TRP A 64 -6.51 8.56 0.36
N ALA A 65 -6.64 8.62 1.68
CA ALA A 65 -7.75 9.28 2.37
C ALA A 65 -7.71 10.81 2.25
N ARG A 66 -6.54 11.42 1.99
CA ARG A 66 -6.41 12.86 1.73
C ARG A 66 -6.53 13.22 0.25
N VAL A 67 -6.43 12.24 -0.64
CA VAL A 67 -6.57 12.44 -2.08
C VAL A 67 -8.07 12.40 -2.42
N GLU A 68 -8.65 13.58 -2.67
CA GLU A 68 -10.06 13.74 -3.07
C GLU A 68 -10.33 13.38 -4.54
N TRP A 69 -9.32 12.92 -5.28
CA TRP A 69 -9.43 12.59 -6.69
C TRP A 69 -10.05 11.20 -6.92
N GLY A 70 -10.92 11.09 -7.94
CA GLY A 70 -11.49 9.82 -8.37
C GLY A 70 -12.74 9.40 -7.60
N PHE A 71 -13.43 10.32 -6.92
CA PHE A 71 -14.87 10.14 -6.72
C PHE A 71 -15.54 10.26 -8.09
N ALA A 72 -16.28 9.23 -8.51
CA ALA A 72 -17.04 9.33 -9.75
C ALA A 72 -17.94 10.56 -9.65
N SER A 73 -17.71 11.56 -10.49
CA SER A 73 -18.75 12.52 -10.80
C SER A 73 -19.88 11.68 -11.38
N ASP A 74 -20.99 11.62 -10.66
CA ASP A 74 -22.24 11.22 -11.26
C ASP A 74 -22.57 12.33 -12.28
N ASP A 75 -21.94 12.26 -13.45
CA ASP A 75 -22.41 12.96 -14.63
C ASP A 75 -23.75 12.31 -14.96
N GLU A 76 -24.79 12.93 -14.40
CA GLU A 76 -26.18 12.69 -14.69
C GLU A 76 -26.41 12.98 -16.17
N GLN A 77 -26.37 11.93 -17.00
CA GLN A 77 -27.01 11.85 -18.32
C GLN A 77 -27.52 10.43 -18.57
#